data_AF-A0AAP0BHD9-F1
#
_entry.id   AF-A0AAP0BHD9-F1
#
_cell.length_a   1.000
_cell.length_b   1.000
_cell.length_c   1.000
_cell.angle_alpha   90.00
_cell.angle_beta   90.00
_cell.angle_gamma   90.00
#
_symmetry.space_group_name_H-M   'P 1'
#
loop_
_entity.id
_entity.type
_entity.pdbx_description
1 polymer ?
#
loop_
_entity_poly.entity_id
_entity_poly.type
_entity_poly.pdbx_seq_one_letter_code
_entity_poly.pdbx_strand_id
1 'polypeptide(L)'
;MAAIGGNTAGPGDAIVNVYINHEKKFTFVEMRSIEEASNAMALDGIIFEGAPVKVRRPSDYNPSLAAALGPSQPNPNLNLAAIGLPPGSAGGLEGPDRVFVGGLPYYFTEAQVRELLESFGSLHGFDLVKDR
;
A
#
# COMPACT_ATOMS: atom_id res chain seq x y z
N MET A 1 9.55 -9.12 5.75
CA MET A 1 9.45 -8.14 6.86
C MET A 1 10.80 -7.72 7.42
N ALA A 2 11.68 -8.64 7.84
CA ALA A 2 12.98 -8.29 8.40
C ALA A 2 13.85 -7.41 7.48
N ALA A 3 13.89 -7.70 6.18
CA ALA A 3 14.71 -6.97 5.20
C ALA A 3 14.40 -5.46 5.08
N ILE A 4 13.15 -5.06 5.34
CA ILE A 4 12.73 -3.65 5.28
C ILE A 4 12.66 -2.98 6.65
N GLY A 5 13.11 -3.67 7.71
CA GLY A 5 12.99 -3.18 9.09
C GLY A 5 11.56 -3.21 9.65
N GLY A 6 10.66 -4.00 9.05
CA GLY A 6 9.24 -4.02 9.41
C GLY A 6 8.85 -5.01 10.51
N ASN A 7 9.80 -5.71 11.13
CA ASN A 7 9.55 -6.73 12.16
C ASN A 7 9.46 -6.07 13.53
N THR A 8 8.25 -5.80 14.01
CA THR A 8 8.06 -5.00 15.23
C THR A 8 7.79 -5.86 16.47
N ALA A 9 7.37 -7.11 16.29
CA ALA A 9 7.17 -8.08 17.39
C ALA A 9 8.42 -8.92 17.72
N GLY A 10 9.62 -8.46 17.33
CA GLY A 10 10.90 -9.14 17.61
C GLY A 10 11.37 -10.07 16.49
N PRO A 11 12.43 -10.89 16.70
CA PRO A 11 12.94 -11.81 15.69
C PRO A 11 11.93 -12.90 15.26
N GLY A 12 12.19 -13.55 14.13
CA GLY A 12 11.38 -14.66 13.62
C GLY A 12 10.39 -14.28 12.53
N ASP A 13 9.62 -15.28 12.09
CA ASP A 13 8.68 -15.15 10.98
C ASP A 13 7.47 -14.30 11.38
N ALA A 14 7.21 -13.27 10.57
CA ALA A 14 6.09 -12.35 10.79
C ALA A 14 4.75 -12.94 10.30
N ILE A 15 4.80 -13.89 9.38
CA ILE A 15 3.64 -14.56 8.79
C ILE A 15 3.28 -15.77 9.66
N VAL A 16 2.04 -15.82 10.14
CA VAL A 16 1.50 -16.93 10.94
C VAL A 16 0.84 -17.97 10.06
N ASN A 17 0.10 -17.51 9.06
CA ASN A 17 -0.69 -18.38 8.20
C ASN A 17 -0.83 -17.80 6.79
N VAL A 18 -1.01 -18.68 5.82
CA VAL A 18 -1.21 -18.33 4.41
C VAL A 18 -2.31 -19.19 3.83
N TYR A 19 -3.34 -18.56 3.29
CA TYR A 19 -4.37 -19.22 2.50
C TYR A 19 -4.25 -18.82 1.05
N ILE A 20 -4.05 -19.79 0.15
CA ILE A 20 -3.87 -19.56 -1.28
C ILE A 20 -5.11 -20.03 -2.02
N ASN A 21 -5.69 -19.14 -2.82
CA ASN A 21 -6.74 -19.48 -3.77
C ASN A 21 -6.17 -19.46 -5.20
N HIS A 22 -5.80 -20.64 -5.71
CA HIS A 22 -5.25 -20.78 -7.06
C HIS A 22 -6.28 -20.48 -8.17
N GLU A 23 -7.56 -20.72 -7.91
CA GLU A 23 -8.63 -20.51 -8.89
C GLU A 23 -8.87 -19.02 -9.14
N LYS A 24 -9.05 -18.26 -8.05
CA LYS A 24 -9.29 -16.81 -8.07
C LYS A 24 -7.99 -15.99 -8.06
N LYS A 25 -6.83 -16.64 -8.01
CA LYS A 25 -5.48 -16.05 -8.08
C LYS A 25 -5.23 -14.97 -7.02
N PHE A 26 -5.59 -15.24 -5.77
CA PHE A 26 -5.28 -14.38 -4.64
C PHE A 26 -4.81 -15.20 -3.44
N THR A 27 -4.19 -14.51 -2.48
CA THR A 27 -3.71 -15.12 -1.23
C THR A 27 -4.11 -14.23 -0.05
N PHE A 28 -4.54 -14.84 1.05
CA PHE A 28 -4.63 -14.17 2.35
C PHE A 28 -3.41 -14.51 3.19
N VAL A 29 -2.81 -13.49 3.79
CA VAL A 29 -1.64 -13.60 4.66
C VAL A 29 -2.03 -13.09 6.03
N GLU A 30 -1.87 -13.94 7.04
CA GLU A 30 -2.09 -13.59 8.44
C GLU A 30 -0.75 -13.23 9.08
N MET A 31 -0.71 -12.06 9.73
CA MET A 31 0.48 -11.55 10.41
C MET A 31 0.31 -11.71 11.91
N ARG A 32 1.41 -11.95 12.62
CA ARG A 32 1.38 -12.13 14.09
C ARG A 32 1.06 -10.84 14.86
N SER A 33 1.19 -9.68 14.22
CA SER A 33 0.87 -8.39 14.82
C SER A 33 0.20 -7.44 13.82
N ILE A 34 -0.60 -6.51 14.36
CA ILE A 34 -1.34 -5.50 13.59
C ILE A 34 -0.36 -4.53 12.91
N GLU A 35 0.71 -4.14 13.59
CA GLU A 35 1.72 -3.24 13.04
C GLU A 35 2.48 -3.90 11.88
N GLU A 36 2.84 -5.19 11.98
CA GLU A 36 3.45 -5.92 10.85
C GLU A 36 2.46 -6.08 9.69
N ALA A 37 1.16 -6.28 9.96
CA ALA A 37 0.12 -6.26 8.92
C ALA A 37 0.03 -4.90 8.22
N SER A 38 0.13 -3.81 8.97
CA SER A 38 0.16 -2.45 8.41
C SER A 38 1.44 -2.19 7.62
N ASN A 39 2.60 -2.61 8.12
CA ASN A 39 3.87 -2.50 7.41
C ASN A 39 3.88 -3.32 6.10
N ALA A 40 3.22 -4.48 6.07
CA ALA A 40 3.10 -5.29 4.86
C ALA A 40 2.33 -4.59 3.74
N MET A 41 1.45 -3.63 4.05
CA MET A 41 0.76 -2.81 3.03
C MET A 41 1.75 -1.95 2.23
N ALA A 42 2.94 -1.65 2.75
CA ALA A 42 3.98 -0.95 2.02
C ALA A 42 4.66 -1.80 0.93
N LEU A 43 4.38 -3.11 0.90
CA LEU A 43 4.86 -4.03 -0.13
C LEU A 43 3.97 -4.03 -1.39
N ASP A 44 2.95 -3.16 -1.46
CA ASP A 44 2.15 -3.01 -2.66
C ASP A 44 3.02 -2.67 -3.88
N GLY A 45 2.83 -3.40 -4.98
CA GLY A 45 3.63 -3.24 -6.19
C GLY A 45 4.97 -3.96 -6.18
N ILE A 46 5.30 -4.73 -5.14
CA ILE A 46 6.55 -5.51 -5.12
C ILE A 46 6.59 -6.50 -6.29
N ILE A 47 7.75 -6.63 -6.92
CA ILE A 47 7.97 -7.60 -7.99
C ILE A 47 8.20 -8.97 -7.36
N PHE A 48 7.29 -9.91 -7.62
CA PHE A 48 7.38 -11.30 -7.23
C PHE A 48 7.30 -12.18 -8.48
N GLU A 49 8.31 -13.03 -8.68
CA GLU A 49 8.44 -13.88 -9.88
C GLU A 49 8.27 -13.13 -11.21
N GLY A 50 8.74 -11.89 -11.27
CA GLY A 50 8.66 -11.05 -12.47
C GLY A 50 7.33 -10.33 -12.68
N ALA A 51 6.36 -10.48 -11.76
CA ALA A 51 5.08 -9.78 -11.82
C ALA A 51 4.87 -8.87 -10.58
N PRO A 52 4.27 -7.67 -10.74
CA PRO A 52 3.92 -6.84 -9.60
C PRO A 52 2.73 -7.44 -8.83
N VAL A 53 2.89 -7.58 -7.51
CA VAL A 53 1.84 -8.09 -6.62
C VAL A 53 1.09 -6.93 -5.99
N LYS A 54 -0.25 -7.06 -5.93
CA LYS A 54 -1.11 -6.10 -5.24
C LYS A 54 -1.37 -6.55 -3.81
N VAL A 55 -1.10 -5.67 -2.85
CA VAL A 55 -1.35 -5.90 -1.42
C VAL A 55 -2.51 -5.02 -0.98
N ARG A 56 -3.61 -5.63 -0.52
CA ARG A 56 -4.83 -4.92 -0.12
C ARG A 56 -5.34 -5.41 1.23
N ARG A 57 -6.03 -4.52 1.94
CA ARG A 57 -6.78 -4.90 3.14
C ARG A 57 -7.96 -5.81 2.73
N PRO A 58 -8.36 -6.79 3.57
CA PRO A 58 -9.58 -7.56 3.37
C PRO A 58 -10.82 -6.69 3.22
N SER A 59 -11.86 -7.18 2.53
CA SER A 59 -13.08 -6.41 2.26
C SER A 59 -13.89 -6.06 3.51
N ASP A 60 -13.69 -6.79 4.60
CA ASP A 60 -14.31 -6.60 5.92
C ASP A 60 -13.44 -5.78 6.88
N TYR A 61 -12.30 -5.23 6.42
CA TYR A 61 -11.44 -4.38 7.22
C TYR A 61 -12.13 -3.07 7.62
N ASN A 62 -12.24 -2.83 8.93
CA ASN A 62 -12.78 -1.58 9.47
C ASN A 62 -11.65 -0.69 10.02
N PRO A 63 -11.34 0.45 9.36
CA PRO A 63 -10.23 1.32 9.77
C PRO A 63 -10.44 1.95 11.15
N SER A 64 -11.68 2.24 11.55
CA SER A 64 -11.99 2.85 12.85
C SER A 64 -11.74 1.88 14.00
N LEU A 65 -12.09 0.60 13.83
CA LEU A 65 -11.81 -0.43 14.83
C LEU A 65 -10.31 -0.75 14.89
N ALA A 66 -9.64 -0.81 13.74
CA ALA A 66 -8.21 -1.09 13.67
C ALA A 66 -7.36 0.03 14.32
N ALA A 67 -7.75 1.29 14.16
CA ALA A 67 -7.03 2.44 14.72
C ALA A 67 -6.94 2.41 16.25
N ALA A 68 -7.89 1.76 16.94
CA ALA A 68 -7.87 1.61 18.39
C ALA A 68 -6.87 0.53 18.86
N LEU A 69 -6.43 -0.36 17.97
CA LEU A 69 -5.57 -1.51 18.30
C LEU A 69 -4.10 -1.28 17.93
N GLY A 70 -3.83 -0.39 16.98
CA GLY A 70 -2.48 -0.09 16.55
C GLY A 70 -2.43 0.83 15.33
N PRO A 71 -1.22 1.09 14.79
CA PRO A 71 -1.07 1.92 13.60
C PRO A 71 -1.75 1.26 12.40
N SER A 72 -2.70 1.96 11.79
CA SER A 72 -3.42 1.51 10.59
C SER A 72 -2.62 1.71 9.29
N GLN A 73 -1.55 2.50 9.35
CA GLN A 73 -0.68 2.84 8.22
C GLN A 73 0.70 2.17 8.38
N PRO A 74 1.40 1.87 7.28
CA PRO A 74 2.79 1.41 7.32
C PRO A 74 3.69 2.44 8.00
N ASN A 75 4.75 1.97 8.65
CA ASN A 75 5.78 2.84 9.20
C ASN A 75 6.48 3.62 8.06
N PRO A 76 6.58 4.96 8.11
CA PRO A 76 7.23 5.74 7.06
C PRO A 76 8.74 5.49 6.95
N ASN A 77 9.36 4.92 7.98
CA ASN A 77 10.80 4.64 8.02
C ASN A 77 11.17 3.25 7.48
N LEU A 78 10.24 2.53 6.84
CA LEU A 78 10.56 1.24 6.22
C LEU A 78 11.58 1.42 5.08
N ASN A 79 12.60 0.57 5.06
CA ASN A 79 13.62 0.59 4.01
C ASN A 79 13.14 -0.13 2.75
N LEU A 80 12.16 0.47 2.04
CA LEU A 80 11.58 -0.11 0.83
C LEU A 80 12.58 -0.21 -0.33
N ALA A 81 13.60 0.64 -0.34
CA ALA A 81 14.70 0.56 -1.31
C ALA A 81 15.47 -0.77 -1.21
N ALA A 82 15.54 -1.39 -0.03
CA ALA A 82 16.19 -2.69 0.17
C ALA A 82 15.53 -3.84 -0.62
N ILE A 83 14.28 -3.66 -1.06
CA ILE A 83 13.53 -4.65 -1.86
C ILE A 83 13.20 -4.12 -3.26
N GLY A 84 13.87 -3.04 -3.70
CA GLY A 84 13.70 -2.50 -5.05
C GLY A 84 12.38 -1.77 -5.30
N LEU A 85 11.65 -1.40 -4.24
CA LEU A 85 10.45 -0.57 -4.36
C LEU A 85 10.85 0.92 -4.41
N PRO A 86 10.40 1.68 -5.42
CA PRO A 86 10.61 3.13 -5.45
C PRO A 86 9.95 3.81 -4.24
N PRO A 87 10.56 4.86 -3.67
CA PRO A 87 9.89 5.69 -2.67
C PRO A 87 8.56 6.23 -3.23
N GLY A 88 7.48 6.09 -2.47
CA GLY A 88 6.11 6.46 -2.90
C GLY A 88 5.29 5.34 -3.55
N SER A 89 5.85 4.13 -3.72
CA SER A 89 5.11 2.97 -4.26
C SER A 89 4.25 2.25 -3.20
N ALA A 90 4.56 2.48 -1.92
CA ALA A 90 3.88 1.87 -0.79
C ALA A 90 2.47 2.44 -0.60
N GLY A 91 1.47 1.77 -1.19
CA GLY A 91 0.09 1.75 -0.69
C GLY A 91 -0.66 3.10 -0.53
N GLY A 92 -0.12 4.20 -1.05
CA GLY A 92 -0.64 5.55 -0.83
C GLY A 92 -1.93 5.88 -1.59
N LEU A 93 -2.48 4.94 -2.35
CA LEU A 93 -3.68 5.18 -3.15
C LEU A 93 -4.98 4.86 -2.43
N GLU A 94 -4.96 4.07 -1.34
CA GLU A 94 -6.18 3.67 -0.64
C GLU A 94 -6.07 3.90 0.86
N GLY A 95 -6.81 4.90 1.34
CA GLY A 95 -6.91 5.30 2.74
C GLY A 95 -8.05 6.29 2.92
N PRO A 96 -8.45 6.60 4.17
CA PRO A 96 -9.48 7.60 4.44
C PRO A 96 -9.12 8.99 3.87
N ASP A 97 -7.83 9.25 3.65
CA ASP A 97 -7.31 10.49 3.09
C ASP A 97 -7.26 10.50 1.54
N ARG A 98 -7.79 9.46 0.88
CA ARG A 98 -7.87 9.42 -0.59
C ARG A 98 -8.91 10.44 -1.08
N VAL A 99 -8.45 11.39 -1.90
CA VAL A 99 -9.32 12.41 -2.51
C VAL A 99 -9.66 12.00 -3.95
N PHE A 100 -10.94 12.09 -4.31
CA PHE A 100 -11.39 11.99 -5.70
C PHE A 100 -11.55 13.39 -6.29
N VAL A 101 -10.93 13.63 -7.45
CA VAL A 101 -11.02 14.90 -8.19
C VAL A 101 -11.68 14.65 -9.54
N GLY A 102 -12.90 15.15 -9.69
CA GLY A 102 -13.66 15.08 -10.95
C GLY A 102 -13.71 16.43 -11.68
N GLY A 103 -14.16 16.42 -12.94
CA GLY A 103 -14.34 17.63 -13.73
C GLY A 103 -13.05 18.22 -14.30
N LEU A 104 -11.96 17.44 -14.32
CA LEU A 104 -10.71 17.85 -14.96
C LEU A 104 -10.90 17.94 -16.48
N PRO A 105 -10.45 19.04 -17.12
CA PRO A 105 -10.46 19.13 -18.57
C PRO A 105 -9.70 17.98 -19.25
N TYR A 106 -10.31 17.36 -20.27
CA TYR A 106 -9.75 16.20 -20.97
C TYR A 106 -8.42 16.44 -21.70
N TYR A 107 -8.05 17.70 -21.92
CA TYR A 107 -6.78 18.07 -22.53
C TYR A 107 -5.61 18.12 -21.54
N PHE A 108 -5.86 17.99 -20.24
CA PHE A 108 -4.77 17.93 -19.27
C PHE A 108 -4.05 16.59 -19.36
N THR A 109 -2.72 16.69 -19.47
CA THR A 109 -1.84 15.54 -19.33
C THR A 109 -1.72 15.13 -17.86
N GLU A 110 -1.32 13.88 -17.64
CA GLU A 110 -1.06 13.33 -16.32
C GLU A 110 -0.10 14.18 -15.49
N ALA A 111 0.98 14.67 -16.12
CA ALA A 111 1.96 15.54 -15.50
C ALA A 111 1.36 16.88 -15.05
N GLN A 112 0.50 17.49 -15.87
CA GLN A 112 -0.16 18.76 -15.55
C GLN A 112 -1.16 18.62 -14.40
N VAL A 113 -1.94 17.53 -14.38
CA VAL A 113 -2.86 17.26 -13.26
C VAL A 113 -2.07 17.03 -11.97
N ARG A 114 -0.98 16.28 -12.05
CA ARG A 114 -0.11 16.03 -10.91
C ARG A 114 0.50 17.32 -10.36
N GLU A 115 1.08 18.16 -11.22
CA GLU A 115 1.69 19.45 -10.85
C GLU A 115 0.66 20.38 -10.18
N LEU A 116 -0.57 20.43 -10.70
CA LEU A 116 -1.66 21.20 -10.10
C LEU A 116 -1.95 20.72 -8.66
N LEU A 117 -2.01 19.42 -8.43
CA LEU A 117 -2.28 18.86 -7.10
C LEU A 117 -1.08 19.02 -6.16
N GLU A 118 0.14 18.91 -6.68
CA GLU A 118 1.38 19.12 -5.93
C GLU A 118 1.55 20.57 -5.44
N SER A 119 0.84 21.55 -6.03
CA SER A 119 0.80 22.93 -5.53
C SER A 119 0.20 23.06 -4.11
N PHE A 120 -0.58 22.07 -3.66
CA PHE A 120 -1.17 22.02 -2.32
C PHE A 120 -0.34 21.21 -1.32
N GLY A 121 0.67 20.46 -1.77
CA GLY A 121 1.53 19.61 -0.94
C GLY A 121 2.02 18.37 -1.67
N SER A 122 2.98 17.65 -1.09
CA SER A 122 3.53 16.44 -1.70
C SER A 122 2.49 15.31 -1.76
N LEU A 123 2.28 14.75 -2.95
CA LEU A 123 1.37 13.63 -3.15
C LEU A 123 1.98 12.31 -2.67
N HIS A 124 1.25 11.59 -1.83
CA HIS A 124 1.61 10.23 -1.40
C HIS A 124 1.34 9.18 -2.50
N GLY A 125 0.38 9.45 -3.38
CA GLY A 125 0.04 8.60 -4.51
C GLY A 125 -0.86 9.36 -5.49
N PHE A 126 -0.78 9.00 -6.77
CA PHE A 126 -1.53 9.66 -7.83
C PHE A 126 -1.94 8.63 -8.89
N ASP A 127 -3.22 8.62 -9.27
CA ASP A 127 -3.79 7.74 -10.28
C ASP A 127 -4.78 8.55 -11.15
N LEU A 128 -4.53 8.59 -12.46
CA LEU A 128 -5.38 9.31 -13.42
C LEU A 128 -6.14 8.32 -14.29
N VAL A 129 -7.45 8.25 -14.07
CA VAL A 129 -8.35 7.42 -14.88
C VAL A 129 -8.50 8.04 -16.26
N LYS A 130 -8.11 7.30 -17.30
CA LYS A 130 -8.29 7.66 -18.72
C LYS A 130 -9.24 6.66 -19.37
N ASP A 131 -10.13 7.16 -20.23
CA ASP A 131 -10.91 6.29 -21.11
C ASP A 131 -9.97 5.62 -22.13
N ARG A 132 -10.28 4.37 -22.51
CA ARG A 132 -9.41 3.52 -23.33
C ARG A 132 -9.52 3.83 -24.82
#